data_AF-A0ABD2VC76-F1
#
_entry.id   AF-A0ABD2VC76-F1
#
_cell.length_a   1.000
_cell.length_b   1.000
_cell.length_c   1.000
_cell.angle_alpha   90.00
_cell.angle_beta   90.00
_cell.angle_gamma   90.00
#
_symmetry.space_group_name_H-M   'P 1'
#
loop_
_entity.id
_entity.type
_entity.pdbx_description
1 polymer ?
#
loop_
_entity_poly.entity_id
_entity_poly.type
_entity_poly.pdbx_seq_one_letter_code
_entity_poly.pdbx_strand_id
1 'polypeptide(L)'
;MLETVLRQGVLGEDDIGEESPRNLKLPSKRPSIVCENCLYSLEKDRRVRAFHIMDPKGILEMILVFLEERGNGEAIPPSFDNFKEDTERILPHLGTWKGHSRTTRTGVYGATISEANTTAVLEFDKDGQLVQDITSTSGATNITTNVHWTGTMSENLVTFDGGFQLTLLPGGIYMGYPSDVAKNVQESTAFHVEFCWLESPGKRQRLIRTYDVEGFAVSSTYFIESKV
;
A
#
# COMPACT_ATOMS: atom_id res chain seq x y z
N MET A 1 -4.19 18.89 6.79
CA MET A 1 -5.11 17.82 7.22
C MET A 1 -4.39 16.80 8.08
N LEU A 2 -3.48 15.97 7.53
CA LEU A 2 -2.79 14.92 8.29
C LEU A 2 -1.93 15.46 9.45
N GLU A 3 -1.20 16.57 9.24
CA GLU A 3 -0.47 17.25 10.31
C GLU A 3 -1.39 17.67 11.47
N THR A 4 -2.53 18.27 11.16
CA THR A 4 -3.52 18.71 12.15
C THR A 4 -4.07 17.54 12.95
N VAL A 5 -4.35 16.41 12.30
CA VAL A 5 -4.81 15.18 12.98
C VAL A 5 -3.78 14.71 14.00
N LEU A 6 -2.49 14.70 13.64
CA LEU A 6 -1.41 14.31 14.55
C LEU A 6 -1.24 15.30 15.70
N ARG A 7 -1.23 16.60 15.42
CA ARG A 7 -1.11 17.63 16.46
C ARG A 7 -2.26 17.57 17.45
N GLN A 8 -3.50 17.58 16.98
CA GLN A 8 -4.67 17.57 17.85
C GLN A 8 -4.84 16.23 18.58
N GLY A 9 -4.48 15.11 17.93
CA GLY A 9 -4.58 13.78 18.53
C GLY A 9 -3.50 13.46 19.56
N VAL A 10 -2.31 14.08 19.47
CA VAL A 10 -1.17 13.80 20.36
C VAL A 10 -0.89 14.93 21.36
N LEU A 11 -0.93 16.19 20.91
CA LEU A 11 -0.64 17.36 21.75
C LEU A 11 -1.93 17.95 22.35
N GLY A 12 -3.05 17.88 21.63
CA GLY A 12 -4.34 18.39 22.11
C GLY A 12 -4.29 19.88 22.47
N GLU A 13 -4.71 20.20 23.70
CA GLU A 13 -4.71 21.57 24.23
C GLU A 13 -3.31 22.11 24.54
N ASP A 14 -2.30 21.24 24.65
CA ASP A 14 -0.91 21.61 24.91
C ASP A 14 -0.13 22.00 23.64
N ASP A 15 -0.79 22.03 22.47
CA ASP A 15 -0.15 22.47 21.22
C ASP A 15 0.13 23.98 21.24
N ILE A 16 1.38 24.31 21.55
CA ILE A 16 1.90 25.69 21.54
C ILE A 16 2.23 26.21 20.14
N GLY A 17 1.91 25.45 19.07
CA GLY A 17 2.10 25.86 17.69
C GLY A 17 3.57 25.84 17.23
N GLU A 18 4.43 25.11 17.94
CA GLU A 18 5.83 24.92 17.53
C GLU A 18 5.90 24.25 16.16
N GLU A 19 6.85 24.67 15.32
CA GLU A 19 7.05 24.11 13.99
C GLU A 19 7.47 22.63 14.04
N SER A 20 8.19 22.22 15.08
CA SER A 20 8.69 20.86 15.26
C SER A 20 8.66 20.48 16.74
N PRO A 21 7.48 20.13 17.27
CA PRO A 21 7.32 19.74 18.67
C PRO A 21 8.22 18.55 19.00
N ARG A 22 8.83 18.58 20.19
CA ARG A 22 9.71 17.48 20.64
C ARG A 22 8.89 16.18 20.76
N ASN A 23 9.44 15.09 20.22
CA ASN A 23 8.88 13.72 20.26
C ASN A 23 7.64 13.45 19.39
N LEU A 24 7.23 14.36 18.51
CA LEU A 24 6.16 14.12 17.54
C LEU A 24 6.72 14.22 16.12
N LYS A 25 6.64 13.13 15.36
CA LYS A 25 6.96 13.14 13.93
C LYS A 25 5.78 13.75 13.17
N LEU A 26 6.00 14.93 12.61
CA LEU A 26 5.07 15.56 11.68
C LEU A 26 5.52 15.31 10.22
N PRO A 27 4.58 15.29 9.25
CA PRO A 27 4.93 15.23 7.85
C PRO A 27 5.65 16.51 7.41
N SER A 28 6.45 16.41 6.36
CA SER A 28 7.12 17.56 5.75
C SER A 28 6.13 18.61 5.25
N LYS A 29 6.53 19.89 5.28
CA LYS A 29 5.69 21.00 4.79
C LYS A 29 5.41 20.95 3.29
N ARG A 30 6.35 20.39 2.51
CA ARG A 30 6.29 20.28 1.04
C ARG A 30 6.69 18.85 0.63
N PRO A 31 5.87 17.85 0.96
CA PRO A 31 6.16 16.47 0.58
C PRO A 31 6.16 16.36 -0.96
N SER A 32 6.98 15.47 -1.50
CA SER A 32 6.99 15.23 -2.95
C SER A 32 5.72 14.51 -3.41
N ILE A 33 5.25 13.54 -2.62
CA ILE A 33 4.04 12.74 -2.90
C ILE A 33 3.25 12.58 -1.61
N VAL A 34 1.93 12.81 -1.71
CA VAL A 34 0.93 12.39 -0.71
C VAL A 34 -0.14 11.60 -1.45
N CYS A 35 -0.17 10.29 -1.27
CA CYS A 35 -1.07 9.40 -1.99
C CYS A 35 -2.00 8.67 -1.03
N GLU A 36 -3.30 8.88 -1.19
CA GLU A 36 -4.34 8.12 -0.51
C GLU A 36 -4.82 6.96 -1.39
N ASN A 37 -4.86 5.75 -0.82
CA ASN A 37 -5.53 4.59 -1.39
C ASN A 37 -6.61 4.13 -0.41
N CYS A 38 -7.84 3.92 -0.90
CA CYS A 38 -8.97 3.53 -0.07
C CYS A 38 -9.54 2.19 -0.56
N LEU A 39 -9.64 1.22 0.35
CA LEU A 39 -10.30 -0.06 0.11
C LEU A 39 -11.50 -0.18 1.03
N TYR A 40 -12.62 -0.64 0.48
CA TYR A 40 -13.83 -0.96 1.23
C TYR A 40 -13.84 -2.45 1.54
N SER A 41 -14.31 -2.83 2.73
CA SER A 41 -14.59 -4.22 3.07
C SER A 41 -15.72 -4.74 2.18
N LEU A 42 -15.57 -5.98 1.73
CA LEU A 42 -16.59 -6.71 0.97
C LEU A 42 -17.69 -7.27 1.88
N GLU A 43 -17.40 -7.46 3.17
CA GLU A 43 -18.30 -8.10 4.13
C GLU A 43 -19.01 -7.12 5.08
N LYS A 44 -18.38 -5.98 5.39
CA LYS A 44 -18.84 -5.02 6.39
C LYS A 44 -18.81 -3.59 5.84
N ASP A 45 -19.61 -2.71 6.43
CA ASP A 45 -19.65 -1.29 6.05
C ASP A 45 -18.48 -0.50 6.68
N ARG A 46 -17.27 -0.91 6.30
CA ARG A 46 -16.00 -0.34 6.77
C ARG A 46 -15.04 -0.14 5.62
N ARG A 47 -14.08 0.74 5.82
CA ARG A 47 -13.03 1.04 4.84
C ARG A 47 -11.71 1.32 5.53
N VAL A 48 -10.64 1.10 4.78
CA VAL A 48 -9.29 1.46 5.18
C VAL A 48 -8.77 2.50 4.19
N ARG A 49 -8.36 3.66 4.70
CA ARG A 49 -7.71 4.74 3.92
C ARG A 49 -6.24 4.79 4.31
N ALA A 50 -5.37 4.43 3.37
CA ALA A 50 -3.94 4.32 3.56
C ALA A 50 -3.21 5.46 2.83
N PHE A 51 -2.29 6.13 3.51
CA PHE A 51 -1.55 7.28 3.02
C PHE A 51 -0.06 6.96 2.94
N HIS A 52 0.51 7.08 1.73
CA HIS A 52 1.94 7.18 1.54
C HIS A 52 2.34 8.65 1.55
N ILE A 53 3.29 9.02 2.41
CA ILE A 53 3.85 10.37 2.47
C ILE A 53 5.35 10.28 2.23
N MET A 54 5.79 10.86 1.12
CA MET A 54 7.20 10.94 0.74
C MET A 54 7.73 12.33 1.07
N ASP A 55 8.93 12.40 1.64
CA ASP A 55 9.62 13.65 1.93
C ASP A 55 9.92 14.43 0.63
N PRO A 56 10.43 15.67 0.71
CA PRO A 56 10.77 16.46 -0.48
C PRO A 56 11.82 15.83 -1.40
N LYS A 57 12.57 14.82 -0.92
CA LYS A 57 13.58 14.07 -1.70
C LYS A 57 13.02 12.79 -2.32
N GLY A 58 11.77 12.43 -2.05
CA GLY A 58 11.15 11.22 -2.60
C GLY A 58 11.39 9.97 -1.78
N ILE A 59 11.82 10.10 -0.52
CA ILE A 59 11.98 8.99 0.42
C ILE A 59 10.75 8.90 1.30
N LEU A 60 10.28 7.69 1.63
CA LEU A 60 9.16 7.53 2.56
C LEU A 60 9.48 8.15 3.92
N GLU A 61 8.65 9.09 4.37
CA GLU A 61 8.76 9.68 5.71
C GLU A 61 7.74 9.14 6.71
N MET A 62 6.56 8.76 6.23
CA MET A 62 5.44 8.36 7.08
C MET A 62 4.40 7.56 6.31
N ILE A 63 3.84 6.57 6.99
CA ILE A 63 2.63 5.86 6.59
C ILE A 63 1.54 6.19 7.60
N LEU A 64 0.34 6.53 7.11
CA LEU A 64 -0.85 6.69 7.95
C LEU A 64 -1.98 5.79 7.44
N VAL A 65 -2.69 5.16 8.37
CA VAL A 65 -3.81 4.26 8.05
C VAL A 65 -5.01 4.65 8.91
N PHE A 66 -6.13 4.97 8.26
CA PHE A 66 -7.42 5.19 8.91
C PHE A 66 -8.29 3.97 8.70
N LEU A 67 -8.66 3.29 9.78
CA LEU A 67 -9.72 2.29 9.78
C LEU A 67 -11.01 2.98 10.18
N GLU A 68 -12.02 2.91 9.34
CA GLU A 68 -13.28 3.63 9.50
C GLU A 68 -14.44 2.67 9.32
N GLU A 69 -15.39 2.68 10.25
CA GLU A 69 -16.62 1.89 10.19
C GLU A 69 -17.82 2.85 10.22
N ARG A 70 -18.73 2.71 9.26
CA ARG A 70 -19.90 3.58 9.18
C ARG A 70 -20.98 3.04 10.13
N GLY A 71 -21.32 3.78 11.16
CA GLY A 71 -22.35 3.44 12.15
C GLY A 71 -23.33 4.59 12.43
N ASN A 72 -24.45 4.29 13.08
CA ASN A 72 -25.53 5.24 13.38
C ASN A 72 -25.50 5.85 14.80
N GLY A 73 -24.40 5.73 15.56
CA GLY A 73 -24.25 6.31 16.91
C GLY A 73 -23.58 5.36 17.91
N GLU A 74 -22.86 5.95 18.89
CA GLU A 74 -21.90 5.34 19.85
C GLU A 74 -20.91 4.35 19.20
N ALA A 75 -20.01 4.90 18.37
CA ALA A 75 -19.00 4.11 17.68
C ALA A 75 -17.79 3.85 18.59
N ILE A 76 -17.64 2.60 19.05
CA ILE A 76 -16.34 2.09 19.54
C ILE A 76 -15.34 2.26 18.39
N PRO A 77 -14.17 2.89 18.60
CA PRO A 77 -13.17 3.02 17.55
C PRO A 77 -12.83 1.64 16.98
N PRO A 78 -12.87 1.47 15.66
CA PRO A 78 -12.57 0.17 15.07
C PRO A 78 -11.09 -0.14 15.34
N SER A 79 -10.82 -1.35 15.80
CA SER A 79 -9.46 -1.85 15.96
C SER A 79 -9.13 -2.79 14.81
N PHE A 80 -7.89 -2.77 14.36
CA PHE A 80 -7.35 -3.95 13.70
C PHE A 80 -7.35 -5.07 14.74
N ASP A 81 -7.94 -6.23 14.42
CA ASP A 81 -7.91 -7.37 15.34
C ASP A 81 -6.46 -7.65 15.72
N ASN A 82 -6.22 -7.88 17.01
CA ASN A 82 -4.94 -8.33 17.53
C ASN A 82 -4.70 -9.76 17.04
N PHE A 83 -4.38 -9.94 15.76
CA PHE A 83 -3.55 -11.07 15.34
C PHE A 83 -2.37 -11.04 16.32
N LYS A 84 -2.28 -12.07 17.16
CA LYS A 84 -1.33 -12.15 18.28
C LYS A 84 -0.01 -11.55 17.82
N GLU A 85 0.46 -10.54 18.56
CA GLU A 85 1.62 -9.71 18.26
C GLU A 85 2.91 -10.53 17.96
N ASP A 86 2.90 -11.83 18.25
CA ASP A 86 3.99 -12.80 18.08
C ASP A 86 4.04 -13.56 16.74
N THR A 87 3.06 -13.42 15.82
CA THR A 87 3.17 -14.07 14.50
C THR A 87 3.78 -13.14 13.45
N GLU A 88 4.81 -13.61 12.75
CA GLU A 88 5.44 -12.86 11.65
C GLU A 88 4.38 -12.34 10.67
N ARG A 89 4.30 -11.01 10.53
CA ARG A 89 3.22 -10.33 9.77
C ARG A 89 3.19 -10.70 8.30
N ILE A 90 4.26 -11.29 7.77
CA ILE A 90 4.35 -11.72 6.39
C ILE A 90 3.56 -13.02 6.13
N LEU A 91 3.41 -13.89 7.15
CA LEU A 91 2.85 -15.23 6.98
C LEU A 91 1.47 -15.27 6.32
N PRO A 92 0.51 -14.38 6.66
CA PRO A 92 -0.77 -14.36 6.00
C PRO A 92 -0.66 -14.07 4.50
N HIS A 93 0.34 -13.28 4.08
CA HIS A 93 0.57 -12.86 2.70
C HIS A 93 1.32 -13.88 1.85
N LEU A 94 2.11 -14.77 2.46
CA LEU A 94 2.84 -15.83 1.75
C LEU A 94 1.88 -16.80 1.03
N GLY A 95 2.35 -17.46 -0.02
CA GLY A 95 1.62 -18.43 -0.82
C GLY A 95 1.19 -17.89 -2.18
N THR A 96 0.33 -18.66 -2.85
CA THR A 96 -0.20 -18.31 -4.18
C THR A 96 -1.56 -17.65 -4.06
N TRP A 97 -1.72 -16.52 -4.72
CA TRP A 97 -2.95 -15.75 -4.82
C TRP A 97 -3.40 -15.68 -6.27
N LYS A 98 -4.67 -15.93 -6.52
CA LYS A 98 -5.27 -15.82 -7.86
C LYS A 98 -6.48 -14.91 -7.82
N GLY A 99 -6.65 -14.11 -8.86
CA GLY A 99 -7.71 -13.13 -8.87
C GLY A 99 -7.89 -12.43 -10.21
N HIS A 100 -8.56 -11.27 -10.13
CA HIS A 100 -8.77 -10.38 -11.26
C HIS A 100 -8.29 -8.98 -10.90
N SER A 101 -7.79 -8.28 -11.91
CA SER A 101 -7.42 -6.88 -11.82
C SER A 101 -8.15 -6.04 -12.85
N ARG A 102 -8.41 -4.78 -12.49
CA ARG A 102 -8.98 -3.76 -13.38
C ARG A 102 -8.16 -2.49 -13.26
N THR A 103 -7.60 -2.05 -14.38
CA THR A 103 -6.83 -0.81 -14.49
C THR A 103 -7.71 0.28 -15.07
N THR A 104 -7.78 1.41 -14.38
CA THR A 104 -8.53 2.59 -14.79
C THR A 104 -7.60 3.79 -14.92
N ARG A 105 -7.85 4.64 -15.92
CA ARG A 105 -7.11 5.89 -16.11
C ARG A 105 -7.44 6.86 -14.97
N THR A 106 -6.44 7.57 -14.47
CA THR A 106 -6.67 8.67 -13.53
C THR A 106 -7.59 9.74 -14.14
N GLY A 107 -8.53 10.23 -13.34
CA GLY A 107 -9.46 11.30 -13.72
C GLY A 107 -10.90 10.88 -13.47
N VAL A 108 -11.80 11.86 -13.38
CA VAL A 108 -13.22 11.63 -13.03
C VAL A 108 -13.94 10.70 -14.00
N TYR A 109 -13.56 10.71 -15.27
CA TYR A 109 -14.15 9.81 -16.28
C TYR A 109 -13.82 8.33 -16.01
N GLY A 110 -12.67 8.03 -15.41
CA GLY A 110 -12.35 6.67 -14.93
C GLY A 110 -12.38 5.59 -16.01
N ALA A 111 -11.93 5.90 -17.24
CA ALA A 111 -11.93 4.95 -18.35
C ALA A 111 -11.20 3.66 -17.96
N THR A 112 -11.83 2.51 -18.20
CA THR A 112 -11.14 1.21 -18.07
C THR A 112 -10.14 1.06 -19.19
N ILE A 113 -8.87 0.89 -18.83
CA ILE A 113 -7.77 0.69 -19.77
C ILE A 113 -7.62 -0.80 -20.05
N SER A 114 -7.64 -1.63 -19.02
CA SER A 114 -7.43 -3.07 -19.13
C SER A 114 -8.03 -3.84 -17.96
N GLU A 115 -8.34 -5.09 -18.24
CA GLU A 115 -8.70 -6.11 -17.25
C GLU A 115 -7.83 -7.36 -17.50
N ALA A 116 -7.43 -8.02 -16.41
CA ALA A 116 -6.55 -9.17 -16.48
C ALA A 116 -6.79 -10.17 -15.35
N ASN A 117 -6.60 -11.45 -15.66
CA ASN A 117 -6.46 -12.49 -14.66
C ASN A 117 -5.08 -12.40 -14.03
N THR A 118 -5.00 -12.45 -12.70
CA THR A 118 -3.74 -12.32 -11.97
C THR A 118 -3.40 -13.59 -11.21
N THR A 119 -2.11 -13.90 -11.14
CA THR A 119 -1.55 -14.86 -10.18
C THR A 119 -0.36 -14.18 -9.50
N ALA A 120 -0.38 -14.07 -8.18
CA ALA A 120 0.69 -13.49 -7.39
C ALA A 120 1.20 -14.55 -6.41
N VAL A 121 2.46 -14.93 -6.53
CA VAL A 121 3.16 -15.86 -5.64
C VAL A 121 4.10 -15.04 -4.77
N LEU A 122 4.10 -15.31 -3.46
CA LEU A 122 5.05 -14.73 -2.51
C LEU A 122 5.54 -15.83 -1.59
N GLU A 123 6.84 -16.16 -1.64
CA GLU A 123 7.40 -17.27 -0.87
C GLU A 123 8.85 -17.00 -0.44
N PHE A 124 9.31 -17.75 0.55
CA PHE A 124 10.74 -17.83 0.84
C PHE A 124 11.35 -18.97 0.03
N ASP A 125 12.46 -18.69 -0.64
CA ASP A 125 13.24 -19.73 -1.30
C ASP A 125 14.01 -20.59 -0.29
N LYS A 126 14.80 -21.54 -0.80
CA LYS A 126 15.58 -22.48 0.02
C LYS A 126 16.71 -21.79 0.79
N ASP A 127 17.16 -20.63 0.32
CA ASP A 127 18.24 -19.84 0.89
C ASP A 127 17.70 -18.79 1.88
N GLY A 128 16.37 -18.72 2.07
CA GLY A 128 15.68 -17.79 2.95
C GLY A 128 15.46 -16.40 2.36
N GLN A 129 15.66 -16.22 1.04
CA GLN A 129 15.32 -14.98 0.34
C GLN A 129 13.84 -14.97 -0.01
N LEU A 130 13.23 -13.78 0.01
CA LEU A 130 11.85 -13.61 -0.38
C LEU A 130 11.76 -13.47 -1.89
N VAL A 131 10.90 -14.28 -2.51
CA VAL A 131 10.62 -14.29 -3.94
C VAL A 131 9.18 -13.89 -4.17
N GLN A 132 8.97 -12.97 -5.12
CA GLN A 132 7.66 -12.53 -5.57
C GLN A 132 7.53 -12.68 -7.08
N ASP A 133 6.52 -13.43 -7.51
CA ASP A 133 6.14 -13.55 -8.92
C ASP A 133 4.74 -13.03 -9.14
N ILE A 134 4.57 -12.09 -10.07
CA ILE A 134 3.26 -11.55 -10.47
C ILE A 134 3.07 -11.83 -11.96
N THR A 135 2.12 -12.70 -12.26
CA THR A 135 1.61 -12.96 -13.60
C THR A 135 0.30 -12.20 -13.81
N SER A 136 0.19 -11.51 -14.94
CA SER A 136 -1.03 -10.84 -15.38
C SER A 136 -1.31 -11.19 -16.83
N THR A 137 -2.48 -11.80 -17.08
CA THR A 137 -2.93 -12.22 -18.41
C THR A 137 -4.16 -11.41 -18.80
N SER A 138 -4.00 -10.51 -19.77
CA SER A 138 -5.10 -9.71 -20.29
C SER A 138 -5.98 -10.54 -21.22
N GLY A 139 -7.27 -10.66 -20.89
CA GLY A 139 -8.22 -11.42 -21.71
C GLY A 139 -8.56 -10.76 -23.06
N ALA A 140 -8.46 -9.43 -23.16
CA ALA A 140 -8.77 -8.70 -24.38
C ALA A 140 -7.64 -8.76 -25.42
N THR A 141 -6.39 -8.75 -24.97
CA THR A 141 -5.20 -8.71 -25.84
C THR A 141 -4.46 -10.04 -25.92
N ASN A 142 -4.81 -11.01 -25.06
CA ASN A 142 -4.08 -12.27 -24.87
C ASN A 142 -2.59 -12.08 -24.54
N ILE A 143 -2.21 -10.91 -24.02
CA ILE A 143 -0.86 -10.63 -23.56
C ILE A 143 -0.73 -11.11 -22.11
N THR A 144 0.32 -11.90 -21.86
CA THR A 144 0.72 -12.33 -20.51
C THR A 144 2.04 -11.68 -20.14
N THR A 145 2.06 -10.98 -19.01
CA THR A 145 3.28 -10.40 -18.43
C THR A 145 3.61 -11.11 -17.12
N ASN A 146 4.89 -11.44 -16.94
CA ASN A 146 5.41 -12.00 -15.70
C ASN A 146 6.47 -11.06 -15.14
N VAL A 147 6.34 -10.70 -13.88
CA VAL A 147 7.32 -9.89 -13.14
C VAL A 147 7.82 -10.73 -11.98
N HIS A 148 9.13 -10.94 -11.95
CA HIS A 148 9.83 -11.71 -10.92
C HIS A 148 10.73 -10.77 -10.12
N TRP A 149 10.59 -10.77 -8.80
CA TRP A 149 11.43 -10.01 -7.88
C TRP A 149 11.96 -10.89 -6.76
N THR A 150 13.21 -10.63 -6.39
CA THR A 150 13.89 -11.18 -5.22
C THR A 150 14.16 -10.06 -4.22
N GLY A 151 14.13 -10.40 -2.95
CA GLY A 151 14.36 -9.44 -1.88
C GLY A 151 14.69 -10.11 -0.55
N THR A 152 15.05 -9.27 0.39
CA THR A 152 15.32 -9.68 1.77
C THR A 152 14.30 -9.06 2.70
N MET A 153 13.99 -9.79 3.79
CA MET A 153 13.12 -9.31 4.84
C MET A 153 13.95 -9.01 6.09
N SER A 154 13.77 -7.82 6.65
CA SER A 154 14.28 -7.44 7.96
C SER A 154 13.12 -6.93 8.79
N GLU A 155 12.79 -7.65 9.86
CA GLU A 155 11.61 -7.40 10.69
C GLU A 155 10.31 -7.34 9.86
N ASN A 156 9.69 -6.16 9.78
CA ASN A 156 8.45 -5.91 9.04
C ASN A 156 8.67 -5.15 7.73
N LEU A 157 9.91 -5.06 7.25
CA LEU A 157 10.27 -4.40 5.99
C LEU A 157 10.88 -5.41 5.03
N VAL A 158 10.26 -5.55 3.87
CA VAL A 158 10.83 -6.25 2.71
C VAL A 158 11.52 -5.22 1.82
N THR A 159 12.74 -5.50 1.40
CA THR A 159 13.46 -4.71 0.39
C THR A 159 13.83 -5.61 -0.79
N PHE A 160 13.27 -5.29 -1.95
CA PHE A 160 13.59 -5.97 -3.21
C PHE A 160 14.82 -5.37 -3.87
N ASP A 161 15.55 -6.19 -4.62
CA ASP A 161 16.81 -5.79 -5.28
C ASP A 161 16.61 -4.66 -6.31
N GLY A 162 15.39 -4.52 -6.85
CA GLY A 162 14.98 -3.44 -7.75
C GLY A 162 14.70 -2.10 -7.05
N GLY A 163 14.88 -2.00 -5.74
CA GLY A 163 14.61 -0.78 -4.96
C GLY A 163 13.14 -0.57 -4.59
N PHE A 164 12.28 -1.58 -4.77
CA PHE A 164 10.92 -1.55 -4.24
C PHE A 164 10.90 -2.08 -2.81
N GLN A 165 10.01 -1.56 -1.97
CA GLN A 165 9.90 -1.93 -0.56
C GLN A 165 8.46 -2.23 -0.18
N LEU A 166 8.25 -3.16 0.76
CA LEU A 166 6.96 -3.42 1.39
C LEU A 166 7.10 -3.29 2.91
N THR A 167 6.27 -2.45 3.52
CA THR A 167 6.11 -2.41 4.98
C THR A 167 4.88 -3.19 5.40
N LEU A 168 5.08 -4.16 6.28
CA LEU A 168 4.05 -5.03 6.84
C LEU A 168 3.44 -4.39 8.09
N LEU A 169 2.15 -4.13 8.06
CA LEU A 169 1.40 -3.42 9.09
C LEU A 169 0.44 -4.37 9.82
N PRO A 170 -0.03 -3.99 11.02
CA PRO A 170 -1.11 -4.71 11.70
C PRO A 170 -2.38 -4.83 10.84
N GLY A 171 -3.23 -5.81 11.15
CA GLY A 171 -4.53 -5.97 10.49
C GLY A 171 -4.48 -6.57 9.08
N GLY A 172 -3.41 -7.31 8.76
CA GLY A 172 -3.24 -7.94 7.44
C GLY A 172 -3.00 -6.93 6.32
N ILE A 173 -2.36 -5.80 6.64
CA ILE A 173 -2.08 -4.73 5.70
C ILE A 173 -0.61 -4.79 5.31
N TYR A 174 -0.32 -4.53 4.04
CA TYR A 174 1.01 -4.06 3.65
C TYR A 174 0.90 -2.84 2.74
N MET A 175 1.95 -2.04 2.74
CA MET A 175 2.08 -0.86 1.89
C MET A 175 3.40 -0.93 1.14
N GLY A 176 3.31 -0.80 -0.19
CA GLY A 176 4.42 -0.94 -1.11
C GLY A 176 4.79 0.37 -1.80
N TYR A 177 6.07 0.64 -1.96
CA TYR A 177 6.58 1.89 -2.52
C TYR A 177 8.04 1.75 -2.97
N PRO A 178 8.52 2.58 -3.91
CA PRO A 178 9.95 2.67 -4.21
C PRO A 178 10.71 3.26 -3.03
N SER A 179 11.93 2.78 -2.80
CA SER A 179 12.81 3.29 -1.74
C SER A 179 13.23 4.74 -1.98
N ASP A 180 13.36 5.14 -3.25
CA ASP A 180 13.71 6.50 -3.68
C ASP A 180 12.99 6.86 -4.99
N VAL A 181 11.94 7.68 -4.87
CA VAL A 181 11.19 8.19 -6.03
C VAL A 181 12.05 9.11 -6.91
N ALA A 182 12.95 9.91 -6.32
CA ALA A 182 13.78 10.82 -7.11
C ALA A 182 14.72 10.05 -8.03
N LYS A 183 15.21 8.87 -7.60
CA LYS A 183 15.95 7.96 -8.47
C LYS A 183 15.12 7.51 -9.67
N ASN A 184 13.85 7.11 -9.46
CA ASN A 184 12.98 6.71 -10.56
C ASN A 184 12.79 7.84 -11.59
N VAL A 185 12.54 9.07 -11.11
CA VAL A 185 12.39 10.26 -11.97
C VAL A 185 13.69 10.57 -12.72
N GLN A 186 14.84 10.52 -12.03
CA GLN A 186 16.15 10.76 -12.63
C GLN A 186 16.47 9.75 -13.74
N GLU A 187 16.10 8.49 -13.54
CA GLU A 187 16.28 7.39 -14.50
C GLU A 187 15.17 7.34 -15.56
N SER A 188 14.20 8.27 -15.52
CA SER A 188 13.04 8.29 -16.43
C SER A 188 12.26 6.98 -16.42
N THR A 189 12.05 6.41 -15.23
CA THR A 189 11.31 5.17 -15.02
C THR A 189 9.98 5.44 -14.33
N ALA A 190 8.93 4.76 -14.79
CA ALA A 190 7.65 4.76 -14.11
C ALA A 190 7.77 4.01 -12.77
N PHE A 191 6.96 4.39 -11.80
CA PHE A 191 6.91 3.76 -10.48
C PHE A 191 5.47 3.63 -10.00
N HIS A 192 5.26 2.95 -8.88
CA HIS A 192 3.93 2.82 -8.30
C HIS A 192 4.01 2.79 -6.78
N VAL A 193 2.88 3.08 -6.14
CA VAL A 193 2.65 2.73 -4.73
C VAL A 193 1.51 1.73 -4.65
N GLU A 194 1.54 0.91 -3.61
CA GLU A 194 0.63 -0.21 -3.44
C GLU A 194 0.05 -0.21 -2.03
N PHE A 195 -1.24 -0.47 -1.93
CA PHE A 195 -1.92 -0.74 -0.68
C PHE A 195 -2.62 -2.09 -0.78
N CYS A 196 -2.32 -3.00 0.13
CA CYS A 196 -3.01 -4.29 0.25
C CYS A 196 -3.69 -4.39 1.59
N TRP A 197 -4.90 -4.96 1.59
CA TRP A 197 -5.62 -5.33 2.79
C TRP A 197 -6.19 -6.74 2.68
N LEU A 198 -5.71 -7.63 3.56
CA LEU A 198 -6.25 -8.96 3.79
C LEU A 198 -7.45 -8.84 4.72
N GLU A 199 -8.65 -8.75 4.13
CA GLU A 199 -9.89 -8.59 4.89
C GLU A 199 -10.25 -9.83 5.71
N SER A 200 -10.02 -11.02 5.16
CA SER A 200 -10.21 -12.30 5.83
C SER A 200 -9.16 -13.32 5.37
N PRO A 201 -8.88 -14.37 6.17
CA PRO A 201 -7.93 -15.40 5.77
C PRO A 201 -8.28 -15.97 4.39
N GLY A 202 -7.35 -15.82 3.44
CA GLY A 202 -7.52 -16.31 2.08
C GLY A 202 -8.25 -15.36 1.13
N LYS A 203 -8.64 -14.14 1.52
CA LYS A 203 -9.18 -13.12 0.63
C LYS A 203 -8.53 -11.76 0.87
N ARG A 204 -7.96 -11.17 -0.18
CA ARG A 204 -7.35 -9.84 -0.12
C ARG A 204 -7.78 -8.95 -1.26
N GLN A 205 -7.68 -7.65 -1.01
CA GLN A 205 -7.80 -6.61 -2.01
C GLN A 205 -6.48 -5.85 -2.10
N ARG A 206 -6.10 -5.43 -3.32
CA ARG A 206 -4.94 -4.56 -3.52
C ARG A 206 -5.34 -3.38 -4.39
N LEU A 207 -4.73 -2.23 -4.13
CA LEU A 207 -4.88 -1.04 -4.93
C LEU A 207 -3.50 -0.48 -5.23
N ILE A 208 -3.18 -0.46 -6.52
CA ILE A 208 -1.92 0.08 -7.03
C ILE A 208 -2.20 1.43 -7.68
N ARG A 209 -1.41 2.43 -7.33
CA ARG A 209 -1.40 3.75 -7.98
C ARG A 209 -0.13 3.87 -8.79
N THR A 210 -0.26 4.01 -10.10
CA THR A 210 0.87 4.09 -11.04
C THR A 210 1.18 5.53 -11.40
N TYR A 211 2.46 5.88 -11.39
CA TYR A 211 2.99 7.17 -11.75
C TYR A 211 3.85 7.04 -13.01
N ASP A 212 3.82 8.07 -13.85
CA ASP A 212 4.76 8.19 -14.96
C ASP A 212 6.14 8.67 -14.50
N VAL A 213 7.01 8.91 -15.47
CA VAL A 213 8.41 9.30 -15.26
C VAL A 213 8.59 10.69 -14.64
N GLU A 214 7.55 11.53 -14.67
CA GLU A 214 7.55 12.88 -14.08
C GLU A 214 6.87 12.90 -12.70
N GLY A 215 6.33 11.76 -12.25
CA GLY A 215 5.63 11.65 -10.98
C GLY A 215 4.15 12.04 -11.06
N PHE A 216 3.53 12.07 -12.25
CA PHE A 216 2.08 12.22 -12.38
C PHE A 216 1.39 10.86 -12.29
N ALA A 217 0.32 10.78 -11.50
CA ALA A 217 -0.47 9.57 -11.39
C ALA A 217 -1.30 9.33 -12.67
N VAL A 218 -0.98 8.28 -13.43
CA VAL A 218 -1.60 7.98 -14.73
C VAL A 218 -2.74 6.96 -14.65
N SER A 219 -2.68 6.04 -13.69
CA SER A 219 -3.70 4.99 -13.53
C SER A 219 -3.80 4.47 -12.10
N SER A 220 -4.91 3.78 -11.84
CA SER A 220 -5.12 2.96 -10.65
C SER A 220 -5.56 1.55 -11.05
N THR A 221 -4.91 0.54 -10.48
CA THR A 221 -5.24 -0.86 -10.69
C THR A 221 -5.76 -1.47 -9.41
N TYR A 222 -7.02 -1.89 -9.43
CA TYR A 222 -7.66 -2.60 -8.33
C TYR A 222 -7.55 -4.11 -8.54
N PHE A 223 -7.27 -4.84 -7.48
CA PHE A 223 -7.19 -6.29 -7.45
C PHE A 223 -8.13 -6.86 -6.40
N ILE A 224 -8.77 -7.98 -6.74
CA ILE A 224 -9.47 -8.85 -5.81
C ILE A 224 -8.93 -10.27 -5.99
N GLU A 225 -8.37 -10.84 -4.92
CA GLU A 225 -7.60 -12.08 -4.99
C GLU A 225 -7.96 -13.04 -3.85
N SER A 226 -7.95 -14.33 -4.17
CA SER A 226 -8.15 -15.43 -3.23
C SER A 226 -6.90 -16.29 -3.16
N LYS A 227 -6.58 -16.79 -1.97
CA LYS A 227 -5.45 -17.71 -1.74
C LYS A 227 -5.82 -19.10 -2.26
N VAL A 228 -4.84 -19.77 -2.87
CA VAL A 228 -4.94 -21.15 -3.41
C VAL A 228 -4.43 -22.15 -2.39
#